data_AF-A0AA35TZ98-F1
#
_entry.id   AF-A0AA35TZ98-F1
#
_cell.length_a   1.000
_cell.length_b   1.000
_cell.length_c   1.000
_cell.angle_alpha   90.00
_cell.angle_beta   90.00
_cell.angle_gamma   90.00
#
_symmetry.space_group_name_H-M   'P 1'
#
loop_
_entity.id
_entity.type
_entity.pdbx_description
1 polymer ?
#
loop_
_entity_poly.entity_id
_entity_poly.type
_entity_poly.pdbx_seq_one_letter_code
_entity_poly.pdbx_strand_id
1 'polypeptide(L)'
;MAFPMLDGSKINILTRIGVRYNVFGPFLLNDDDGSVTDALKESCMRDSHAINLEISKLWLQGKGKLPITWATFVSVLKEMDMKGLALDIESSLRGKSSPQGRH
;
A
#
# COMPACT_ATOMS: atom_id res chain seq x y z
N MET A 1 -11.30 2.47 14.75
CA MET A 1 -9.99 1.78 14.90
C MET A 1 -8.91 2.74 14.43
N ALA A 2 -7.96 3.10 15.30
CA ALA A 2 -6.91 4.08 15.00
C ALA A 2 -5.62 3.34 14.58
N PHE A 3 -5.00 3.79 13.49
CA PHE A 3 -3.68 3.31 13.07
C PHE A 3 -2.62 3.79 14.07
N PRO A 4 -1.77 2.91 14.62
CA PRO A 4 -0.72 3.33 15.54
C PRO A 4 0.31 4.19 14.79
N MET A 5 0.42 5.46 15.19
CA MET A 5 1.45 6.38 14.72
C MET A 5 2.82 5.92 15.25
N LEU A 6 3.76 5.68 14.33
CA LEU A 6 5.18 5.51 14.63
C LEU A 6 5.87 6.87 14.64
N ASP A 7 6.79 7.02 15.58
CA ASP A 7 7.60 8.20 15.82
C ASP A 7 8.54 8.54 14.63
N GLY A 8 8.81 9.83 14.42
CA GLY A 8 9.88 10.38 13.56
C GLY A 8 9.61 10.62 12.07
N SER A 9 9.06 9.65 11.33
CA SER A 9 8.72 9.85 9.91
C SER A 9 7.51 9.00 9.55
N LYS A 10 6.31 9.61 9.55
CA LYS A 10 5.12 8.96 9.00
C LYS A 10 5.36 8.72 7.51
N ILE A 11 5.80 7.51 7.16
CA ILE A 11 5.82 7.09 5.76
C ILE A 11 4.36 7.12 5.30
N ASN A 12 3.98 8.17 4.58
CA ASN A 12 2.71 8.19 3.90
C ASN A 12 2.85 7.32 2.65
N ILE A 13 2.64 6.01 2.84
CA ILE A 13 2.81 4.96 1.81
C ILE A 13 2.02 5.34 0.56
N LEU A 14 0.79 5.83 0.72
CA LEU A 14 -0.08 6.22 -0.39
C LEU A 14 0.48 7.42 -1.16
N THR A 15 1.02 8.41 -0.46
CA THR A 15 1.72 9.55 -1.10
C THR A 15 2.98 9.11 -1.84
N ARG A 16 3.71 8.11 -1.33
CA ARG A 16 4.92 7.57 -2.00
C ARG A 16 4.61 6.69 -3.19
N ILE A 17 3.45 6.06 -3.24
CA ILE A 17 2.94 5.42 -4.45
C ILE A 17 2.61 6.51 -5.48
N GLY A 18 1.93 7.58 -5.05
CA GLY A 18 1.64 8.73 -5.91
C GLY A 18 0.96 8.28 -7.19
N VAL A 19 1.35 8.86 -8.33
CA VAL A 19 0.77 8.56 -9.65
C VAL A 19 0.99 7.13 -10.13
N ARG A 20 1.87 6.34 -9.49
CA ARG A 20 2.09 4.93 -9.83
C ARG A 20 0.90 4.04 -9.48
N TYR A 21 -0.17 4.60 -8.91
CA TYR A 21 -1.46 3.93 -8.72
C TYR A 21 -1.99 3.26 -10.00
N ASN A 22 -1.62 3.79 -11.18
CA ASN A 22 -2.03 3.28 -12.47
C ASN A 22 -1.46 1.89 -12.79
N VAL A 23 -0.33 1.52 -12.19
CA VAL A 23 0.25 0.17 -12.30
C VAL A 23 -0.01 -0.60 -11.01
N PHE A 24 -0.02 0.10 -9.86
CA PHE A 24 -0.18 -0.51 -8.54
C PHE A 24 -1.59 -1.02 -8.28
N GLY A 25 -2.61 -0.24 -8.65
CA GLY A 25 -4.02 -0.63 -8.52
C GLY A 25 -4.34 -1.92 -9.25
N PRO A 26 -4.07 -2.01 -10.57
CA PRO A 26 -4.33 -3.21 -11.35
C PRO A 26 -3.66 -4.44 -10.76
N PHE A 27 -2.38 -4.30 -10.40
CA PHE A 27 -1.59 -5.42 -9.91
C PHE A 27 -2.03 -5.90 -8.51
N LEU A 28 -2.34 -4.98 -7.61
CA LEU A 28 -2.82 -5.32 -6.25
C LEU A 28 -4.24 -5.89 -6.29
N LEU A 29 -5.10 -5.37 -7.17
CA LEU A 29 -6.51 -5.74 -7.27
C LEU A 29 -6.77 -6.95 -8.18
N ASN A 30 -5.73 -7.52 -8.83
CA ASN A 30 -5.89 -8.49 -9.93
C ASN A 30 -6.88 -7.98 -11.00
N ASP A 31 -6.81 -6.69 -11.27
CA ASP A 31 -7.66 -5.96 -12.22
C ASP A 31 -6.93 -5.92 -13.56
N ASP A 32 -6.87 -7.07 -14.23
CA ASP A 32 -6.04 -7.32 -15.43
C ASP A 32 -6.38 -6.38 -16.61
N ASP A 33 -7.62 -5.90 -16.69
CA ASP A 33 -8.09 -4.94 -17.70
C ASP A 33 -8.02 -3.47 -17.23
N GLY A 34 -7.66 -3.23 -15.97
CA GLY A 34 -7.57 -1.89 -15.38
C GLY A 34 -8.91 -1.18 -15.17
N SER A 35 -10.04 -1.87 -15.38
CA SER A 35 -11.39 -1.26 -15.38
C SER A 35 -11.75 -0.68 -14.01
N VAL A 36 -11.38 -1.36 -12.93
CA VAL A 36 -11.62 -0.87 -11.56
C VAL A 36 -10.77 0.36 -11.30
N THR A 37 -9.50 0.32 -11.68
CA THR A 37 -8.57 1.44 -11.50
C THR A 37 -9.00 2.67 -12.30
N ASP A 38 -9.51 2.49 -13.52
CA ASP A 38 -10.03 3.56 -14.36
C ASP A 38 -11.32 4.17 -13.81
N ALA A 39 -12.24 3.35 -13.32
CA ALA A 39 -13.44 3.85 -12.62
C ALA A 39 -13.06 4.71 -11.40
N LEU A 40 -12.03 4.30 -10.65
CA LEU A 40 -11.52 5.05 -9.51
C LEU A 40 -10.91 6.40 -9.92
N LYS A 41 -10.20 6.47 -11.06
CA LYS A 41 -9.66 7.74 -11.58
C LYS A 41 -10.74 8.78 -11.76
N GLU A 42 -11.87 8.38 -12.34
CA GLU A 42 -13.01 9.27 -12.58
C GLU A 42 -13.72 9.62 -11.26
N SER A 43 -13.99 8.64 -10.39
CA SER A 43 -14.68 8.90 -9.11
C SER A 43 -13.87 9.77 -8.13
N CYS A 44 -12.54 9.69 -8.20
CA CYS A 44 -11.64 10.42 -7.32
C CYS A 44 -11.10 11.71 -7.96
N MET A 45 -11.69 12.19 -9.07
CA MET A 45 -11.27 13.41 -9.77
C MET A 45 -9.76 13.42 -10.12
N ARG A 46 -9.19 12.25 -10.42
CA ARG A 46 -7.75 12.07 -10.71
C ARG A 46 -6.81 12.44 -9.56
N ASP A 47 -7.31 12.58 -8.33
CA ASP A 47 -6.47 12.77 -7.16
C ASP A 47 -5.74 11.47 -6.80
N SER A 48 -4.42 11.47 -7.00
CA SER A 48 -3.60 10.28 -6.80
C SER A 48 -3.66 9.72 -5.37
N HIS A 49 -3.86 10.58 -4.37
CA HIS A 49 -3.93 10.14 -2.97
C HIS A 49 -5.26 9.45 -2.68
N ALA A 50 -6.37 10.04 -3.12
CA ALA A 50 -7.70 9.48 -3.01
C ALA A 50 -7.81 8.15 -3.79
N ILE A 51 -7.24 8.07 -4.99
CA ILE A 51 -7.23 6.83 -5.79
C ILE A 51 -6.46 5.73 -5.05
N ASN A 52 -5.25 6.02 -4.55
CA ASN A 52 -4.47 5.05 -3.77
C ASN A 52 -5.19 4.60 -2.49
N LEU A 53 -5.93 5.51 -1.84
CA LEU A 53 -6.74 5.19 -0.68
C LEU A 53 -7.89 4.25 -1.04
N GLU A 54 -8.62 4.51 -2.12
CA GLU A 54 -9.72 3.63 -2.57
C GLU A 54 -9.21 2.26 -3.04
N ILE A 55 -8.12 2.20 -3.80
CA ILE A 55 -7.44 0.93 -4.15
C ILE A 55 -7.13 0.13 -2.87
N SER A 56 -6.54 0.78 -1.87
CA SER A 56 -6.16 0.12 -0.61
C SER A 56 -7.40 -0.37 0.15
N LYS A 57 -8.49 0.41 0.18
CA LYS A 57 -9.75 -0.01 0.80
C LYS A 57 -10.34 -1.24 0.13
N LEU A 58 -10.37 -1.27 -1.21
CA LEU A 58 -10.87 -2.43 -1.97
C LEU A 58 -10.04 -3.68 -1.68
N TRP A 59 -8.71 -3.54 -1.60
CA TRP A 59 -7.83 -4.64 -1.25
C TRP A 59 -8.07 -5.16 0.17
N LEU A 60 -8.22 -4.25 1.15
CA LEU A 60 -8.55 -4.60 2.54
C LEU A 60 -9.93 -5.25 2.71
N GLN A 61 -10.84 -5.05 1.75
CA GLN A 61 -12.14 -5.75 1.67
C GLN A 61 -12.03 -7.16 1.06
N GLY A 62 -10.83 -7.61 0.69
CA GLY A 62 -10.57 -8.93 0.12
C GLY A 62 -10.65 -9.00 -1.39
N LYS A 63 -10.68 -7.86 -2.09
CA LYS A 63 -10.51 -7.85 -3.55
C LYS A 63 -9.04 -7.97 -3.92
N GLY A 64 -8.72 -8.71 -4.98
CA GLY A 64 -7.36 -8.81 -5.51
C GLY A 64 -6.45 -9.81 -4.83
N LYS A 65 -5.18 -9.44 -4.63
CA LYS A 65 -4.12 -10.32 -4.13
C LYS A 65 -4.39 -10.75 -2.69
N LEU A 66 -4.38 -12.06 -2.47
CA LEU A 66 -4.52 -12.68 -1.15
C LEU A 66 -3.20 -13.38 -0.77
N PRO A 67 -2.90 -13.54 0.54
CA PRO A 67 -3.69 -13.07 1.70
C PRO A 67 -3.55 -11.56 1.95
N ILE A 68 -4.50 -10.95 2.67
CA ILE A 68 -4.44 -9.52 3.02
C ILE A 68 -3.41 -9.30 4.14
N THR A 69 -2.14 -9.18 3.78
CA THR A 69 -1.03 -9.02 4.73
C THR A 69 -0.01 -8.00 4.25
N TRP A 70 0.75 -7.43 5.19
CA TRP A 70 1.89 -6.58 4.86
C TRP A 70 2.92 -7.27 3.97
N ALA A 71 3.13 -8.59 4.13
CA ALA A 71 4.04 -9.34 3.29
C ALA A 71 3.58 -9.36 1.82
N THR A 72 2.29 -9.58 1.58
CA THR A 72 1.68 -9.52 0.25
C THR A 72 1.83 -8.13 -0.36
N PHE A 73 1.53 -7.09 0.41
CA PHE A 73 1.68 -5.70 -0.03
C PHE A 73 3.12 -5.35 -0.40
N VAL A 74 4.08 -5.77 0.43
CA VAL A 74 5.51 -5.59 0.18
C VAL A 74 5.97 -6.37 -1.05
N SER A 75 5.48 -7.58 -1.29
CA SER A 75 5.78 -8.35 -2.51
C SER A 75 5.33 -7.59 -3.75
N VAL A 76 4.09 -7.10 -3.74
CA VAL A 76 3.54 -6.27 -4.84
C VAL A 76 4.44 -5.06 -5.10
N LEU A 77 4.85 -4.33 -4.06
CA LEU A 77 5.76 -3.20 -4.22
C LEU A 77 7.12 -3.61 -4.79
N LYS A 78 7.67 -4.76 -4.40
CA LYS A 78 8.96 -5.27 -4.92
C LYS A 78 8.85 -5.64 -6.40
N GLU A 79 7.78 -6.31 -6.80
CA GLU A 79 7.49 -6.70 -8.18
C GLU A 79 7.30 -5.47 -9.09
N MET A 80 6.81 -4.38 -8.52
CA MET A 80 6.66 -3.08 -9.20
C MET A 80 7.91 -2.19 -9.22
N ASP A 81 9.06 -2.72 -8.81
CA ASP A 81 10.32 -1.97 -8.65
C ASP A 81 10.20 -0.77 -7.69
N MET A 82 9.28 -0.85 -6.71
CA MET A 82 9.18 0.08 -5.57
C MET A 82 9.98 -0.44 -4.37
N LYS A 83 11.18 -0.97 -4.63
CA LYS A 83 12.03 -1.64 -3.64
C LYS A 83 12.37 -0.75 -2.44
N GLY A 84 12.63 0.54 -2.67
CA GLY A 84 12.89 1.50 -1.58
C GLY A 84 11.72 1.60 -0.61
N LEU A 85 10.50 1.79 -1.13
CA LEU A 85 9.29 1.85 -0.30
C LEU A 85 9.03 0.51 0.41
N ALA A 86 9.25 -0.61 -0.28
CA ALA A 86 9.14 -1.94 0.30
C ALA A 86 10.10 -2.15 1.48
N LEU A 87 11.37 -1.75 1.33
CA LEU A 87 12.39 -1.83 2.39
C LEU A 87 12.04 -0.92 3.57
N ASP A 88 11.55 0.28 3.32
CA ASP A 88 11.16 1.21 4.38
C ASP A 88 9.99 0.67 5.22
N ILE A 89 9.02 0.01 4.56
CA ILE A 89 7.91 -0.69 5.23
C ILE A 89 8.45 -1.88 6.03
N GLU A 90 9.29 -2.73 5.44
CA GLU A 90 9.88 -3.89 6.13
C GLU A 90 10.71 -3.47 7.34
N SER A 91 11.50 -2.41 7.22
CA SER A 91 12.28 -1.84 8.33
C SER A 91 11.37 -1.33 9.45
N SER A 92 10.29 -0.62 9.10
CA SER A 92 9.28 -0.14 10.06
C SER A 92 8.55 -1.28 10.79
N LEU A 93 8.30 -2.40 10.11
CA LEU A 93 7.69 -3.58 10.70
C LEU A 93 8.67 -4.32 11.63
N ARG A 94 9.95 -4.45 11.26
CA ARG A 94 10.99 -5.05 12.11
C ARG A 94 11.29 -4.21 13.34
N GLY A 95 11.33 -2.88 13.21
CA GLY A 95 11.54 -1.96 14.34
C GLY A 95 10.45 -2.02 15.41
N LYS A 96 9.24 -2.46 15.06
CA LYS A 96 8.14 -2.77 15.99
C LYS A 96 8.27 -4.12 16.69
N SER A 97 9.22 -4.96 16.27
CA SER A 97 9.41 -6.34 16.74
C SER A 97 10.45 -6.47 17.84
N SER A 98 11.11 -5.39 18.25
CA SER A 98 12.08 -5.43 19.36
C SER A 98 11.34 -5.73 20.66
N PRO A 99 11.59 -6.86 21.32
CA PRO A 99 11.23 -6.99 22.72
C PRO A 99 12.06 -5.94 23.45
N GLN A 100 11.42 -5.00 24.13
CA GLN A 100 12.06 -4.32 25.25
C GLN A 100 12.30 -5.38 26.33
N GLY A 101 13.37 -6.15 26.15
CA GLY A 101 13.97 -7.00 27.14
C GLY A 101 15.13 -6.24 27.78
N ARG A 102 14.91 -5.85 29.04
CA ARG A 102 15.90 -5.58 30.09
C ARG A 102 16.80 -4.34 29.90
N HIS A 103 16.72 -3.42 30.85
CA HIS A 103 17.64 -3.39 32.00
C HIS A 103 16.99 -2.67 33.18
#